data_AF-A0A224YJ68-F1
#
_entry.id   AF-A0A224YJ68-F1
#
_cell.length_a   1.000
_cell.length_b   1.000
_cell.length_c   1.000
_cell.angle_alpha   90.00
_cell.angle_beta   90.00
_cell.angle_gamma   90.00
#
_symmetry.space_group_name_H-M   'P 1'
#
loop_
_entity.id
_entity.type
_entity.pdbx_description
1 polymer ?
#
loop_
_entity_poly.entity_id
_entity_poly.type
_entity_poly.pdbx_seq_one_letter_code
_entity_poly.pdbx_strand_id
1 'polypeptide(L)'
;MNGVVESDNNLLSHREIHVALGIPIPNCEKAKVMPTKYDATMKEAGEVATKLMKECVHLLDKYPTPISTIADGMKMLCDDYATCHDKHEGLTSKPDEYRKELIKCVQPHFLKFYKSRPELKHDPEQVGKEISECVMDHIPLSKNMGMAVGKWILKILGHSE
;
A
#
# COMPACT_ATOMS: atom_id res chain seq x y z
N MET A 1 -24.14 26.56 34.49
CA MET A 1 -24.32 25.90 33.17
C MET A 1 -22.95 25.60 32.63
N ASN A 2 -22.66 24.31 32.42
CA ASN A 2 -21.39 23.78 31.90
C ASN A 2 -21.23 24.09 30.40
N GLY A 3 -19.99 24.31 29.97
CA GLY A 3 -19.63 24.50 28.56
C GLY A 3 -18.12 24.32 28.32
N VAL A 4 -17.68 23.08 28.51
CA VAL A 4 -16.58 22.33 27.85
C VAL A 4 -15.29 23.06 27.43
N VAL A 5 -14.20 22.58 28.03
CA VAL A 5 -12.79 22.73 27.62
C VAL A 5 -12.48 21.70 26.54
N GLU A 6 -11.97 22.10 25.37
CA GLU A 6 -11.25 21.23 24.42
C GLU A 6 -10.18 22.08 23.71
N SER A 7 -8.95 22.09 24.22
CA SER A 7 -7.84 21.20 23.89
C SER A 7 -7.10 21.64 22.62
N ASP A 8 -6.03 22.40 22.85
CA ASP A 8 -4.96 22.72 21.91
C ASP A 8 -4.42 21.45 21.22
N ASN A 9 -4.94 21.14 20.03
CA ASN A 9 -4.26 20.22 19.12
C ASN A 9 -3.25 21.00 18.30
N ASN A 10 -2.05 21.08 18.88
CA ASN A 10 -0.83 21.55 18.26
C ASN A 10 -0.44 20.62 17.10
N LEU A 11 -1.15 20.73 15.97
CA LEU A 11 -0.71 20.20 14.69
C LEU A 11 0.38 21.14 14.18
N LEU A 12 1.63 20.71 14.36
CA LEU A 12 2.78 21.32 13.70
C LEU A 12 2.43 21.55 12.23
N SER A 13 2.55 22.80 11.81
CA SER A 13 2.27 23.20 10.43
C SER A 13 3.16 22.39 9.49
N HIS A 14 2.70 22.15 8.25
CA HIS A 14 3.47 21.45 7.21
C HIS A 14 4.92 21.95 7.07
N ARG A 15 5.15 23.22 7.44
CA ARG A 15 6.45 23.89 7.43
C ARG A 15 7.40 23.39 8.51
N GLU A 16 6.89 23.02 9.68
CA GLU A 16 7.68 22.51 10.81
C GLU A 16 8.13 21.06 10.59
N ILE A 17 7.33 20.26 9.88
CA ILE A 17 7.69 18.89 9.46
C ILE A 17 8.85 18.91 8.46
N HIS A 18 8.88 19.87 7.53
CA HIS A 18 9.96 19.98 6.55
C HIS A 18 11.29 20.38 7.19
N VAL A 19 11.25 21.24 8.23
CA VAL A 19 12.43 21.63 9.02
C VAL A 19 12.95 20.46 9.85
N ALA A 20 12.06 19.64 10.43
CA ALA A 20 12.43 18.46 11.21
C ALA A 20 13.10 17.34 10.37
N LEU A 21 12.84 17.30 9.07
CA LEU A 21 13.32 16.26 8.16
C LEU A 21 14.49 16.71 7.24
N GLY A 22 14.96 17.95 7.37
CA GLY A 22 16.10 18.46 6.60
C GLY A 22 15.88 18.54 5.08
N ILE A 23 14.63 18.57 4.62
CA ILE A 23 14.29 18.57 3.19
C ILE A 23 14.25 20.03 2.70
N PRO A 24 15.03 20.42 1.67
CA PRO A 24 14.99 21.78 1.14
C PRO A 24 13.58 22.10 0.61
N ILE A 25 13.01 23.22 1.06
CA ILE A 25 11.68 23.68 0.64
C ILE A 25 11.79 24.31 -0.74
N PRO A 26 11.18 23.74 -1.80
CA PRO A 26 11.13 24.40 -3.10
C PRO A 26 10.21 25.64 -3.00
N ASN A 27 10.78 26.81 -3.28
CA ASN A 27 9.99 28.03 -3.53
C ASN A 27 9.20 27.83 -4.82
N CYS A 28 7.92 27.47 -4.71
CA CYS A 28 6.98 27.52 -5.83
C CYS A 28 6.01 28.68 -5.62
N GLU A 29 6.28 29.77 -6.33
CA GLU A 29 5.31 30.83 -6.57
C GLU A 29 4.04 30.26 -7.21
N LYS A 30 2.95 30.95 -6.89
CA LYS A 30 1.55 30.61 -7.15
C LYS A 30 1.26 30.21 -8.60
N ALA A 31 1.10 28.91 -8.84
CA ALA A 31 0.23 28.42 -9.89
C ALA A 31 -1.03 27.86 -9.23
N LYS A 32 -2.20 28.43 -9.54
CA LYS A 32 -3.49 27.79 -9.25
C LYS A 32 -3.61 26.54 -10.15
N VAL A 33 -2.97 25.45 -9.74
CA VAL A 33 -3.07 24.17 -10.42
C VAL A 33 -4.38 23.54 -9.97
N MET A 34 -5.38 23.52 -10.86
CA MET A 34 -6.50 22.60 -10.67
C MET A 34 -5.92 21.19 -10.59
N PRO A 35 -6.21 20.39 -9.55
CA PRO A 35 -5.62 19.07 -9.40
C PRO A 35 -5.94 18.27 -10.64
N THR A 36 -4.92 17.80 -11.34
CA THR A 36 -5.13 16.88 -12.44
C THR A 36 -5.81 15.64 -11.85
N LYS A 37 -6.69 14.96 -12.60
CA LYS A 37 -7.36 13.73 -12.13
C LYS A 37 -6.35 12.69 -11.58
N TYR A 38 -5.11 12.77 -12.04
CA TYR A 38 -3.96 12.01 -11.56
C TYR A 38 -3.55 12.36 -10.13
N ASP A 39 -3.48 13.65 -9.76
CA ASP A 39 -3.14 14.10 -8.41
C ASP A 39 -4.19 13.67 -7.37
N ALA A 40 -5.47 13.73 -7.74
CA ALA A 40 -6.56 13.27 -6.88
C ALA A 40 -6.50 11.74 -6.66
N THR A 41 -6.29 10.97 -7.73
CA THR A 41 -6.16 9.50 -7.66
C THR A 41 -4.94 9.10 -6.83
N MET A 42 -3.81 9.79 -6.97
CA MET A 42 -2.61 9.50 -6.19
C MET A 42 -2.79 9.89 -4.72
N LYS A 43 -3.49 10.97 -4.40
CA LYS A 43 -3.80 11.32 -3.01
C LYS A 43 -4.68 10.26 -2.35
N GLU A 44 -5.77 9.86 -3.01
CA GLU A 44 -6.68 8.82 -2.53
C GLU A 44 -5.95 7.47 -2.37
N ALA A 45 -5.12 7.09 -3.34
CA ALA A 45 -4.29 5.90 -3.25
C ALA A 45 -3.34 5.91 -2.04
N GLY A 46 -2.81 7.08 -1.66
CA GLY A 46 -1.99 7.22 -0.46
C GLY A 46 -2.77 7.01 0.84
N GLU A 47 -4.01 7.50 0.90
CA GLU A 47 -4.91 7.30 2.04
C GLU A 47 -5.30 5.82 2.18
N VAL A 48 -5.64 5.16 1.05
CA VAL A 48 -5.95 3.73 1.01
C VAL A 48 -4.73 2.88 1.37
N ALA A 49 -3.55 3.19 0.81
CA ALA A 49 -2.31 2.49 1.15
C ALA A 49 -1.97 2.61 2.64
N THR A 50 -2.16 3.79 3.23
CA THR A 50 -1.95 4.00 4.67
C THR A 50 -2.91 3.18 5.51
N LYS A 51 -4.19 3.09 5.09
CA LYS A 51 -5.19 2.27 5.78
C LYS A 51 -4.85 0.78 5.68
N LEU A 52 -4.52 0.30 4.49
CA LEU A 52 -4.09 -1.09 4.26
C LEU A 52 -2.86 -1.43 5.11
N MET A 53 -1.86 -0.54 5.15
CA MET A 53 -0.70 -0.72 6.00
C MET A 53 -1.11 -0.82 7.47
N LYS A 54 -2.03 -0.01 7.99
CA LYS A 54 -2.52 -0.14 9.38
C LYS A 54 -3.25 -1.46 9.63
N GLU A 55 -4.02 -1.95 8.66
CA GLU A 55 -4.74 -3.21 8.76
C GLU A 55 -3.78 -4.41 8.74
N CYS A 56 -2.71 -4.34 7.95
CA CYS A 56 -1.75 -5.44 7.78
C CYS A 56 -0.44 -5.30 8.58
N VAL A 57 -0.17 -4.18 9.26
CA VAL A 57 1.12 -3.91 9.96
C VAL A 57 1.40 -4.95 11.05
N HIS A 58 0.37 -5.47 11.69
CA HIS A 58 0.51 -6.48 12.74
C HIS A 58 1.19 -7.77 12.22
N LEU A 59 1.14 -8.04 10.92
CA LEU A 59 1.85 -9.16 10.30
C LEU A 59 3.36 -8.93 10.26
N LEU A 60 3.82 -7.67 10.23
CA LEU A 60 5.25 -7.32 10.32
C LEU A 60 5.80 -7.62 11.72
N ASP A 61 5.00 -7.37 12.75
CA ASP A 61 5.37 -7.71 14.14
C ASP A 61 5.34 -9.22 14.37
N LYS A 62 4.35 -9.92 13.79
CA LYS A 62 4.23 -11.38 13.86
C LYS A 62 5.37 -12.09 13.13
N TYR A 63 5.80 -11.56 12.00
CA TYR A 63 6.82 -12.15 11.14
C TYR A 63 8.01 -11.19 10.99
N PRO A 64 8.99 -11.23 11.91
CA PRO A 64 10.20 -10.39 11.84
C PRO A 64 10.99 -10.74 10.59
N THR A 65 10.64 -10.06 9.50
CA THR A 65 11.12 -10.21 8.14
C THR A 65 11.73 -8.88 7.75
N PRO A 66 12.87 -8.84 7.05
CA PRO A 66 13.42 -7.58 6.57
C PRO A 66 12.39 -6.81 5.75
N ILE A 67 12.24 -5.51 6.03
CA ILE A 67 11.31 -4.63 5.30
C ILE A 67 11.56 -4.69 3.78
N SER A 68 12.82 -4.82 3.36
CA SER A 68 13.20 -5.03 1.96
C SER A 68 12.59 -6.29 1.36
N THR A 69 12.55 -7.40 2.10
CA THR A 69 11.96 -8.66 1.63
C THR A 69 10.45 -8.53 1.46
N ILE A 70 9.78 -7.79 2.36
CA ILE A 70 8.35 -7.47 2.24
C ILE A 70 8.09 -6.57 1.01
N ALA A 71 8.91 -5.54 0.83
CA ALA A 71 8.78 -4.62 -0.29
C ALA A 71 9.02 -5.30 -1.65
N ASP A 72 10.02 -6.18 -1.75
CA ASP A 72 10.25 -7.03 -2.92
C ASP A 72 9.03 -7.93 -3.22
N GLY A 73 8.43 -8.53 -2.17
CA GLY A 73 7.21 -9.32 -2.31
C GLY A 73 6.04 -8.47 -2.79
N MET A 74 5.90 -7.24 -2.27
CA MET A 74 4.87 -6.29 -2.70
C MET A 74 5.05 -5.85 -4.16
N LYS A 75 6.30 -5.69 -4.63
CA LYS A 75 6.58 -5.38 -6.04
C LYS A 75 6.05 -6.50 -6.95
N MET A 76 6.34 -7.75 -6.60
CA MET A 76 5.82 -8.91 -7.32
C MET A 76 4.29 -8.96 -7.32
N LEU A 77 3.66 -8.72 -6.16
CA LEU A 77 2.21 -8.66 -6.04
C LEU A 77 1.60 -7.60 -6.97
N CYS A 78 2.22 -6.43 -7.10
CA CYS A 78 1.76 -5.36 -7.99
C CYS A 78 1.87 -5.74 -9.47
N ASP A 79 3.01 -6.32 -9.89
CA ASP A 79 3.23 -6.74 -11.27
C ASP A 79 2.27 -7.85 -11.70
N ASP A 80 2.06 -8.83 -10.81
CA ASP A 80 1.10 -9.89 -11.02
C ASP A 80 -0.34 -9.35 -11.00
N TYR A 81 -0.69 -8.46 -10.07
CA TYR A 81 -2.01 -7.84 -10.00
C TYR A 81 -2.38 -7.14 -11.33
N ALA A 82 -1.46 -6.39 -11.94
CA ALA A 82 -1.70 -5.76 -13.24
C ALA A 82 -2.02 -6.79 -14.33
N THR A 83 -1.23 -7.86 -14.38
CA THR A 83 -1.36 -8.93 -15.37
C THR A 83 -2.64 -9.74 -15.16
N CYS A 84 -3.00 -10.02 -13.91
CA CYS A 84 -4.19 -10.75 -13.53
C CYS A 84 -5.46 -9.92 -13.77
N HIS A 85 -5.42 -8.60 -13.53
CA HIS A 85 -6.52 -7.70 -13.87
C HIS A 85 -6.87 -7.78 -15.36
N ASP A 86 -5.87 -7.77 -16.25
CA ASP A 86 -6.11 -7.84 -17.70
C ASP A 86 -6.75 -9.15 -18.14
N LYS A 87 -6.44 -10.26 -17.45
CA LYS A 87 -7.03 -11.58 -17.74
C LYS A 87 -8.47 -11.72 -17.24
N HIS A 88 -8.84 -10.98 -16.19
CA HIS A 88 -10.10 -11.16 -15.48
C HIS A 88 -11.00 -9.91 -15.49
N GLU A 89 -10.75 -8.94 -16.37
CA GLU A 89 -11.51 -7.67 -16.48
C GLU A 89 -13.03 -7.90 -16.64
N GLY A 90 -13.43 -8.99 -17.29
CA GLY A 90 -14.84 -9.38 -17.45
C GLY A 90 -15.57 -9.71 -16.14
N LEU A 91 -14.85 -9.91 -15.03
CA LEU A 91 -15.40 -10.16 -13.70
C LEU A 91 -15.53 -8.90 -12.84
N THR A 92 -15.12 -7.73 -13.32
CA THR A 92 -15.16 -6.46 -12.55
C THR A 92 -16.54 -6.10 -12.02
N SER A 93 -17.62 -6.56 -12.66
CA SER A 93 -19.01 -6.41 -12.21
C SER A 93 -19.41 -7.35 -11.05
N LYS A 94 -18.56 -8.31 -10.71
CA LYS A 94 -18.75 -9.32 -9.67
C LYS A 94 -17.56 -9.32 -8.69
N PRO A 95 -17.51 -8.40 -7.73
CA PRO A 95 -16.33 -8.15 -6.92
C PRO A 95 -15.80 -9.36 -6.14
N ASP A 96 -16.70 -10.21 -5.62
CA ASP A 96 -16.29 -11.40 -4.86
C ASP A 96 -15.68 -12.50 -5.74
N GLU A 97 -16.28 -12.76 -6.91
CA GLU A 97 -15.73 -13.70 -7.90
C GLU A 97 -14.40 -13.16 -8.44
N TYR A 98 -14.33 -11.86 -8.70
CA TYR A 98 -13.14 -11.21 -9.20
C TYR A 98 -11.98 -11.26 -8.22
N ARG A 99 -12.22 -10.94 -6.94
CA ARG A 99 -11.19 -11.02 -5.90
C ARG A 99 -10.64 -12.44 -5.76
N LYS A 100 -11.49 -13.46 -5.83
CA LYS A 100 -11.05 -14.87 -5.79
C LYS A 100 -10.12 -15.22 -6.95
N GLU A 101 -10.43 -14.79 -8.16
CA GLU A 101 -9.57 -15.04 -9.32
C GLU A 101 -8.26 -14.26 -9.26
N LEU A 102 -8.28 -13.01 -8.77
CA LEU A 102 -7.05 -12.25 -8.52
C LEU A 102 -6.16 -12.94 -7.48
N ILE A 103 -6.72 -13.41 -6.36
CA ILE A 103 -5.96 -14.15 -5.33
C ILE A 103 -5.33 -15.41 -5.94
N LYS A 104 -6.10 -16.24 -6.65
CA LYS A 104 -5.59 -17.45 -7.30
C LYS A 104 -4.46 -17.18 -8.30
N CYS A 105 -4.52 -16.03 -8.97
CA CYS A 105 -3.54 -15.65 -9.97
C CYS A 105 -2.24 -15.12 -9.33
N VAL A 106 -2.32 -14.33 -8.27
CA VAL A 106 -1.16 -13.66 -7.64
C VAL A 106 -0.50 -14.50 -6.54
N GLN A 107 -1.29 -15.19 -5.73
CA GLN A 107 -0.81 -15.91 -4.55
C GLN A 107 0.28 -16.97 -4.84
N PRO A 108 0.22 -17.78 -5.93
CA PRO A 108 1.26 -18.77 -6.21
C PRO A 108 2.66 -18.16 -6.41
N HIS A 109 2.74 -17.01 -7.07
CA HIS A 109 4.02 -16.32 -7.31
C HIS A 109 4.55 -15.72 -6.01
N PHE A 110 3.67 -15.09 -5.23
CA PHE A 110 4.00 -14.54 -3.93
C PHE A 110 4.51 -15.63 -2.97
N LEU A 111 3.84 -16.78 -2.89
CA LEU A 111 4.29 -17.92 -2.08
C LEU A 111 5.64 -18.47 -2.55
N LYS A 112 5.84 -18.59 -3.87
CA LYS A 112 7.12 -19.04 -4.44
C LYS A 112 8.26 -18.09 -4.05
N PHE A 113 8.00 -16.79 -4.04
CA PHE A 113 8.95 -15.78 -3.62
C PHE A 113 9.35 -15.95 -2.15
N TYR A 114 8.39 -16.03 -1.22
CA TYR A 114 8.73 -16.20 0.21
C TYR A 114 9.45 -17.53 0.45
N LYS A 115 9.06 -18.62 -0.23
CA LYS A 115 9.76 -19.92 -0.16
C LYS A 115 11.22 -19.84 -0.61
N SER A 116 11.62 -18.88 -1.45
CA SER A 116 13.01 -18.70 -1.87
C SER A 116 13.81 -17.76 -0.96
N ARG A 117 13.26 -17.32 0.18
CA ARG A 117 13.91 -16.40 1.13
C ARG A 117 14.45 -17.17 2.36
N PRO A 118 15.75 -17.52 2.38
CA PRO A 118 16.34 -18.26 3.49
C PRO A 118 16.42 -17.44 4.80
N GLU A 119 16.23 -16.13 4.75
CA GLU A 119 16.23 -15.23 5.91
C GLU A 119 14.95 -15.33 6.78
N LEU A 120 13.91 -16.00 6.30
CA LEU A 120 12.65 -16.18 7.03
C LEU A 120 12.83 -17.25 8.13
N LYS A 121 12.62 -16.84 9.38
CA LYS A 121 12.63 -17.75 10.53
C LYS A 121 11.34 -18.54 10.72
N HIS A 122 10.26 -18.07 10.11
CA HIS A 122 8.93 -18.69 10.15
C HIS A 122 8.70 -19.50 8.87
N ASP A 123 7.66 -20.35 8.88
CA ASP A 123 7.24 -21.07 7.68
C ASP A 123 6.95 -20.07 6.53
N PRO A 124 7.76 -20.06 5.46
CA PRO A 124 7.60 -19.12 4.35
C PRO A 124 6.25 -19.23 3.65
N GLU A 125 5.64 -20.41 3.65
CA GLU A 125 4.33 -20.63 3.07
C GLU A 125 3.24 -19.94 3.89
N GLN A 126 3.31 -20.06 5.22
CA GLN A 126 2.39 -19.37 6.11
C GLN A 126 2.56 -17.84 6.03
N VAL A 127 3.80 -17.34 6.06
CA VAL A 127 4.11 -15.91 5.97
C VAL A 127 3.55 -15.34 4.67
N GLY A 128 3.87 -15.97 3.53
CA GLY A 128 3.40 -15.51 2.23
C GLY A 128 1.87 -15.56 2.12
N LYS A 129 1.24 -16.59 2.67
CA LYS A 129 -0.22 -16.72 2.66
C LYS A 129 -0.88 -15.58 3.42
N GLU A 130 -0.54 -15.37 4.68
CA GLU A 130 -1.21 -14.37 5.53
C GLU A 130 -0.99 -12.93 5.02
N ILE A 131 0.21 -12.61 4.55
CA ILE A 131 0.49 -11.29 3.97
C ILE A 131 -0.30 -11.10 2.66
N SER A 132 -0.27 -12.10 1.77
CA SER A 132 -1.00 -12.01 0.48
C SER A 132 -2.50 -11.86 0.70
N GLU A 133 -3.10 -12.62 1.62
CA GLU A 133 -4.53 -12.54 1.92
C GLU A 133 -4.89 -11.17 2.49
N CYS A 134 -4.13 -10.67 3.47
CA CYS A 134 -4.40 -9.35 4.05
C CYS A 134 -4.34 -8.24 3.00
N VAL A 135 -3.29 -8.22 2.17
CA VAL A 135 -3.15 -7.21 1.11
C VAL A 135 -4.27 -7.35 0.07
N MET A 136 -4.54 -8.58 -0.38
CA MET A 136 -5.51 -8.84 -1.43
C MET A 136 -6.96 -8.63 -0.98
N ASP A 137 -7.26 -8.65 0.32
CA ASP A 137 -8.60 -8.32 0.83
C ASP A 137 -8.86 -6.81 0.85
N HIS A 138 -7.82 -6.01 1.06
CA HIS A 138 -7.93 -4.56 1.24
C HIS A 138 -7.55 -3.76 -0.01
N ILE A 139 -6.86 -4.37 -0.98
CA ILE A 139 -6.52 -3.69 -2.23
C ILE A 139 -7.80 -3.37 -3.03
N PRO A 140 -7.92 -2.15 -3.57
CA PRO A 140 -9.00 -1.80 -4.48
C PRO A 140 -8.99 -2.70 -5.72
N LEU A 141 -10.18 -3.08 -6.21
CA LEU A 141 -10.32 -3.97 -7.37
C LEU A 141 -10.13 -3.24 -8.72
N SER A 142 -10.16 -1.91 -8.74
CA SER A 142 -9.86 -1.14 -9.96
C SER A 142 -8.37 -1.22 -10.30
N LYS A 143 -8.02 -1.58 -11.55
CA LYS A 143 -6.62 -1.63 -12.04
C LYS A 143 -5.80 -0.41 -11.61
N ASN A 144 -6.29 0.77 -11.96
CA ASN A 144 -5.55 2.02 -11.77
C ASN A 144 -5.37 2.33 -10.27
N MET A 145 -6.41 2.10 -9.47
CA MET A 145 -6.34 2.36 -8.03
C MET A 145 -5.49 1.31 -7.31
N GLY A 146 -5.63 0.02 -7.63
CA GLY A 146 -4.82 -1.06 -7.07
C GLY A 146 -3.33 -0.86 -7.36
N MET A 147 -2.98 -0.51 -8.61
CA MET A 147 -1.59 -0.18 -8.98
C MET A 147 -1.06 1.07 -8.27
N ALA A 148 -1.88 2.12 -8.14
CA ALA A 148 -1.49 3.34 -7.44
C ALA A 148 -1.27 3.09 -5.95
N VAL A 149 -2.14 2.30 -5.31
CA VAL A 149 -1.99 1.86 -3.91
C VAL A 149 -0.71 1.04 -3.73
N GLY A 150 -0.44 0.10 -4.64
CA GLY A 150 0.79 -0.69 -4.63
C GLY A 150 2.06 0.16 -4.65
N LYS A 151 2.12 1.16 -5.55
CA LYS A 151 3.22 2.13 -5.60
C LYS A 151 3.37 2.93 -4.30
N TRP A 152 2.27 3.31 -3.67
CA TRP A 152 2.30 3.99 -2.38
C TRP A 152 2.79 3.10 -1.24
N ILE A 153 2.41 1.82 -1.23
CA ILE A 153 2.92 0.85 -0.24
C ILE A 153 4.44 0.73 -0.39
N LEU A 154 4.95 0.56 -1.61
CA LEU A 154 6.40 0.51 -1.85
C LEU A 154 7.10 1.79 -1.35
N LYS A 155 6.52 2.97 -1.62
CA LYS A 155 7.02 4.24 -1.10
C LYS A 155 7.04 4.30 0.42
N ILE A 156 5.99 3.82 1.10
CA ILE A 156 5.90 3.75 2.58
C ILE A 156 6.99 2.83 3.13
N LEU A 157 7.27 1.72 2.46
CA LEU A 157 8.31 0.76 2.84
C LEU A 157 9.74 1.25 2.55
N GLY A 158 9.90 2.48 2.04
CA GLY A 158 11.21 3.05 1.71
C GLY A 158 11.79 2.54 0.38
N HIS A 159 10.95 2.02 -0.51
CA HIS A 159 11.32 1.63 -1.88
C HIS A 159 10.62 2.56 -2.85
N SER A 160 11.26 3.69 -3.16
CA SER A 160 10.91 4.51 -4.32
C SER A 160 11.79 4.12 -5.48
N GLU A 161 11.19 3.75 -6.61
CA GLU A 161 11.80 4.05 -7.91
C GLU A 161 11.78 5.56 -8.15
#